data_AF-A0A1Q3HMY1-F1
#
_entry.id   AF-A0A1Q3HMY1-F1
#
_cell.length_a   1.000
_cell.length_b   1.000
_cell.length_c   1.000
_cell.angle_alpha   90.00
_cell.angle_beta   90.00
_cell.angle_gamma   90.00
#
_symmetry.space_group_name_H-M   'P 1'
#
loop_
_entity.id
_entity.type
_entity.pdbx_description
1 polymer ?
#
loop_
_entity_poly.entity_id
_entity_poly.type
_entity_poly.pdbx_seq_one_letter_code
_entity_poly.pdbx_strand_id
1 'polypeptide(L)'
;MRPLLLTVLLPSLATASGFQRLHAEQASATSFLKSNWNKYEENYHPSYVLDDDPKTAWVEGTEGDGISESLTIPVSDLKSARAIRLVIFNGYQKSKALLNANSAPRQLTVTVRGPGGQESAKTQLTLERKMGPQSFDIPVTGAVADVVLLIDSVHPGSKYKDTCVSDVQVFVDSEVPYNAAVEKGKREALLQWKKERVEAAKYFARLPKTYPFASTRFEEKVDQKVLSKRYTRVIDEDKDGYAEKGVPARDFVPLLTQIKKGQLAGPLADSDKALLQELDKLAATPPQDGKWYSLTQAGRVVLPENVSFSSLMVPLFNLPEATLFEAKGRGSLKPRLSDEDGYQHGTVLSNLLVLEGSATDVKKVYFTQTRVIVERTTDTTTTHALALLEGGRLTRLVTLETSTDEIGNPIMSAGTTSVTYTDGKVSRLEKTELVDSDSEFDGVDPDSGIIVRTTTSEAVSST
;
A
#
# COMPACT_ATOMS: atom_id res chain seq x y z
N MET A 1 30.15 -57.66 2.32
CA MET A 1 29.39 -56.55 1.70
C MET A 1 29.88 -55.26 2.32
N ARG A 2 30.61 -54.42 1.58
CA ARG A 2 31.13 -53.12 2.04
C ARG A 2 30.10 -52.02 1.73
N PRO A 3 29.82 -51.06 2.63
CA PRO A 3 28.91 -49.97 2.32
C PRO A 3 29.64 -48.93 1.45
N LEU A 4 29.00 -48.52 0.36
CA LEU A 4 29.42 -47.39 -0.47
C LEU A 4 29.09 -46.09 0.29
N LEU A 5 30.11 -45.31 0.62
CA LEU A 5 29.96 -43.95 1.11
C LEU A 5 29.80 -43.03 -0.11
N LEU A 6 28.61 -42.45 -0.30
CA LEU A 6 28.33 -41.50 -1.37
C LEU A 6 28.82 -40.10 -0.93
N THR A 7 29.99 -39.69 -1.40
CA THR A 7 30.52 -38.34 -1.20
C THR A 7 29.82 -37.38 -2.17
N VAL A 8 28.91 -36.55 -1.65
CA VAL A 8 28.29 -35.47 -2.42
C VAL A 8 29.31 -34.33 -2.53
N LEU A 9 29.87 -34.13 -3.73
CA LEU A 9 30.60 -32.91 -4.06
C LEU A 9 29.61 -31.75 -4.15
N LEU A 10 29.69 -30.82 -3.19
CA LEU A 10 29.09 -29.51 -3.32
C LEU A 10 29.90 -28.71 -4.36
N PRO A 11 29.28 -28.09 -5.38
CA PRO A 11 29.98 -27.18 -6.25
C PRO A 11 30.41 -25.95 -5.44
N SER A 12 31.72 -25.67 -5.41
CA SER A 12 32.23 -24.41 -4.91
C SER A 12 31.72 -23.28 -5.81
N LEU A 13 30.83 -22.45 -5.28
CA LEU A 13 30.46 -21.19 -5.92
C LEU A 13 31.69 -20.27 -5.88
N ALA A 14 32.37 -20.15 -7.02
CA ALA A 14 33.39 -19.13 -7.21
C ALA A 14 32.73 -17.75 -7.07
N THR A 15 33.19 -16.96 -6.10
CA THR A 15 32.81 -15.56 -5.93
C THR A 15 33.39 -14.76 -7.10
N ALA A 16 32.54 -14.34 -8.04
CA ALA A 16 32.94 -13.38 -9.05
C ALA A 16 33.13 -12.01 -8.37
N SER A 17 34.38 -11.60 -8.16
CA SER A 17 34.72 -10.28 -7.65
C SER A 17 34.34 -9.20 -8.66
N GLY A 18 33.45 -8.28 -8.30
CA GLY A 18 33.06 -7.14 -9.12
C GLY A 18 31.66 -6.62 -8.80
N PHE A 19 31.36 -5.42 -9.28
CA PHE A 19 30.05 -4.79 -9.13
C PHE A 19 28.97 -5.60 -9.86
N GLN A 20 27.94 -6.03 -9.14
CA GLN A 20 26.78 -6.75 -9.67
C GLN A 20 25.56 -5.82 -9.75
N ARG A 21 24.78 -5.91 -10.83
CA ARG A 21 23.61 -5.04 -11.04
C ARG A 21 22.47 -5.43 -10.10
N LEU A 22 21.95 -4.46 -9.36
CA LEU A 22 20.70 -4.58 -8.62
C LEU A 22 19.56 -3.99 -9.46
N HIS A 23 18.42 -4.65 -9.43
CA HIS A 23 17.18 -4.23 -10.05
C HIS A 23 16.13 -3.95 -8.98
N ALA A 24 15.15 -3.14 -9.37
CA ALA A 24 14.00 -2.76 -8.58
C ALA A 24 12.76 -2.94 -9.45
N GLU A 25 11.66 -3.42 -8.86
CA GLU A 25 10.39 -3.53 -9.57
C GLU A 25 9.76 -2.15 -9.78
N GLN A 26 9.97 -1.27 -8.79
CA GLN A 26 9.38 0.07 -8.71
C GLN A 26 10.35 0.99 -7.97
N ALA A 27 10.20 2.29 -8.21
CA ALA A 27 10.82 3.37 -7.43
C ALA A 27 9.72 4.32 -6.96
N SER A 28 9.96 5.01 -5.85
CA SER A 28 9.07 6.04 -5.32
C SER A 28 9.75 7.41 -5.37
N ALA A 29 8.95 8.47 -5.33
CA ALA A 29 9.45 9.83 -5.25
C ALA A 29 8.50 10.67 -4.39
N THR A 30 9.00 11.79 -3.85
CA THR A 30 8.18 12.78 -3.13
C THR A 30 7.09 13.37 -4.02
N SER A 31 7.35 13.48 -5.33
CA SER A 31 6.36 13.86 -6.33
C SER A 31 6.73 13.34 -7.72
N PHE A 32 5.77 13.43 -8.65
CA PHE A 32 6.05 13.35 -10.07
C PHE A 32 5.01 14.16 -10.86
N LEU A 33 5.41 14.69 -12.02
CA LEU A 33 4.57 15.57 -12.83
C LEU A 33 3.33 14.83 -13.31
N LYS A 34 2.16 15.32 -12.90
CA LYS A 34 0.85 14.89 -13.41
C LYS A 34 0.25 16.02 -14.26
N SER A 35 -0.07 15.72 -15.50
CA SER A 35 -0.63 16.64 -16.49
C SER A 35 -1.74 15.95 -17.29
N ASN A 36 -2.54 16.75 -18.02
CA ASN A 36 -3.58 16.20 -18.89
C ASN A 36 -3.03 15.28 -20.01
N TRP A 37 -1.75 15.41 -20.36
CA TRP A 37 -1.07 14.58 -21.36
C TRP A 37 -0.53 13.25 -20.81
N ASN A 38 -0.43 13.11 -19.49
CA ASN A 38 -0.02 11.87 -18.82
C ASN A 38 -0.97 11.52 -17.66
N LYS A 39 -2.27 11.82 -17.83
CA LYS A 39 -3.35 11.44 -16.91
C LYS A 39 -3.43 9.90 -16.71
N TYR A 40 -2.88 9.19 -17.68
CA TYR A 40 -2.44 7.79 -17.75
C TYR A 40 -1.38 7.31 -16.77
N GLU A 41 -0.71 8.25 -16.08
CA GLU A 41 0.67 8.19 -15.58
C GLU A 41 1.67 7.54 -16.57
N GLU A 42 1.33 7.51 -17.86
CA GLU A 42 2.13 6.91 -18.92
C GLU A 42 3.52 7.52 -18.96
N ASN A 43 3.66 8.79 -18.62
CA ASN A 43 4.92 9.49 -18.68
C ASN A 43 5.28 10.02 -17.28
N TYR A 44 6.56 10.12 -17.01
CA TYR A 44 7.12 10.84 -15.86
C TYR A 44 7.07 10.13 -14.51
N HIS A 45 6.45 8.95 -14.43
CA HIS A 45 6.43 8.13 -13.22
C HIS A 45 7.86 7.80 -12.70
N PRO A 46 8.11 7.77 -11.38
CA PRO A 46 9.43 7.53 -10.80
C PRO A 46 10.10 6.24 -11.29
N SER A 47 9.34 5.17 -11.48
CA SER A 47 9.88 3.88 -11.92
C SER A 47 10.46 3.89 -13.35
N TYR A 48 10.24 4.96 -14.13
CA TYR A 48 10.93 5.13 -15.41
C TYR A 48 12.44 5.29 -15.28
N VAL A 49 12.98 5.60 -14.11
CA VAL A 49 14.44 5.62 -13.94
C VAL A 49 15.07 4.22 -13.95
N LEU A 50 14.28 3.16 -13.88
CA LEU A 50 14.78 1.80 -13.64
C LEU A 50 14.82 0.94 -14.91
N ASP A 51 14.29 1.45 -16.03
CA ASP A 51 13.89 0.64 -17.18
C ASP A 51 14.98 0.47 -18.26
N ASP A 52 16.19 0.96 -17.98
CA ASP A 52 17.34 0.96 -18.88
C ASP A 52 17.07 1.71 -20.20
N ASP A 53 16.13 2.65 -20.23
CA ASP A 53 15.75 3.44 -21.41
C ASP A 53 15.88 4.96 -21.15
N PRO A 54 16.96 5.62 -21.63
CA PRO A 54 17.17 7.04 -21.39
C PRO A 54 16.17 7.95 -22.15
N LYS A 55 15.22 7.37 -22.91
CA LYS A 55 14.14 8.11 -23.58
C LYS A 55 12.90 8.28 -22.71
N THR A 56 12.83 7.57 -21.60
CA THR A 56 11.88 7.76 -20.51
C THR A 56 12.56 8.54 -19.39
N ALA A 57 11.76 9.08 -18.46
CA ALA A 57 12.30 9.82 -17.32
C ALA A 57 11.27 9.85 -16.20
N TRP A 58 11.76 9.93 -14.97
CA TRP A 58 11.05 10.60 -13.89
C TRP A 58 11.12 12.11 -14.10
N VAL A 59 10.00 12.79 -13.86
CA VAL A 59 9.94 14.25 -13.80
C VAL A 59 9.25 14.59 -12.50
N GLU A 60 9.88 15.38 -11.65
CA GLU A 60 9.25 15.86 -10.40
C GLU A 60 8.00 16.71 -10.70
N GLY A 61 7.08 16.78 -9.74
CA GLY A 61 5.76 17.37 -9.93
C GLY A 61 5.47 18.61 -9.09
N THR A 62 6.47 19.17 -8.43
CA THR A 62 6.31 20.37 -7.61
C THR A 62 6.35 21.64 -8.45
N GLU A 63 5.80 22.72 -7.91
CA GLU A 63 5.98 24.02 -8.54
C GLU A 63 7.44 24.48 -8.34
N GLY A 64 8.12 24.78 -9.44
CA GLY A 64 9.50 25.30 -9.41
C GLY A 64 10.49 24.31 -9.97
N ASP A 65 11.71 24.32 -9.41
CA ASP A 65 12.85 23.55 -9.92
C ASP A 65 12.97 22.16 -9.27
N GLY A 66 12.06 21.77 -8.37
CA GLY A 66 12.11 20.47 -7.69
C GLY A 66 13.23 20.30 -6.66
N ILE A 67 13.75 21.40 -6.09
CA ILE A 67 14.75 21.34 -5.02
C ILE A 67 14.10 20.74 -3.77
N SER A 68 14.82 19.84 -3.08
CA SER A 68 14.34 19.02 -1.95
C SER A 68 13.41 17.87 -2.33
N GLU A 69 13.05 17.73 -3.61
CA GLU A 69 12.39 16.52 -4.08
C GLU A 69 13.38 15.36 -4.07
N SER A 70 12.86 14.17 -3.81
CA SER A 70 13.70 12.97 -3.71
C SER A 70 13.10 11.79 -4.46
N LEU A 71 14.00 10.91 -4.89
CA LEU A 71 13.72 9.65 -5.55
C LEU A 71 14.33 8.53 -4.71
N THR A 72 13.54 7.52 -4.37
CA THR A 72 13.98 6.35 -3.62
C THR A 72 13.93 5.11 -4.50
N ILE A 73 15.07 4.43 -4.59
CA ILE A 73 15.23 3.20 -5.35
C ILE A 73 15.45 2.05 -4.35
N PRO A 74 14.43 1.21 -4.10
CA PRO A 74 14.63 0.00 -3.32
C PRO A 74 15.55 -0.94 -4.09
N VAL A 75 16.44 -1.63 -3.38
CA VAL A 75 17.29 -2.68 -3.94
C VAL A 75 17.09 -3.98 -3.18
N SER A 76 17.72 -5.07 -3.61
CA SER A 76 17.72 -6.30 -2.81
C SER A 76 18.40 -6.05 -1.47
N ASP A 77 17.80 -6.51 -0.38
CA ASP A 77 18.40 -6.43 0.96
C ASP A 77 19.74 -7.16 1.01
N LEU A 78 20.80 -6.42 1.29
CA LEU A 78 22.14 -6.93 1.49
C LEU A 78 22.52 -6.74 2.95
N LYS A 79 22.92 -7.82 3.62
CA LYS A 79 23.41 -7.76 5.00
C LYS A 79 24.72 -6.98 5.12
N SER A 80 25.51 -6.93 4.05
CA SER A 80 26.75 -6.16 3.97
C SER A 80 27.07 -5.82 2.52
N ALA A 81 27.69 -4.66 2.29
CA ALA A 81 28.33 -4.30 1.03
C ALA A 81 29.60 -3.49 1.32
N ARG A 82 30.52 -3.43 0.35
CA ARG A 82 31.73 -2.61 0.40
C ARG A 82 31.52 -1.27 -0.30
N ALA A 83 30.85 -1.30 -1.43
CA ALA A 83 30.55 -0.11 -2.22
C ALA A 83 29.28 -0.34 -3.05
N ILE A 84 28.59 0.76 -3.36
CA ILE A 84 27.64 0.80 -4.47
C ILE A 84 28.22 1.64 -5.61
N ARG A 85 27.85 1.32 -6.84
CA ARG A 85 28.10 2.14 -8.02
C ARG A 85 26.77 2.63 -8.55
N LEU A 86 26.59 3.94 -8.60
CA LEU A 86 25.46 4.58 -9.24
C LEU A 86 25.85 4.99 -10.65
N VAL A 87 25.04 4.63 -11.63
CA VAL A 87 25.16 5.14 -13.01
C VAL A 87 23.91 5.95 -13.29
N ILE A 88 24.06 7.28 -13.39
CA ILE A 88 22.95 8.23 -13.45
C ILE A 88 22.90 8.90 -14.82
N PHE A 89 21.71 8.97 -15.39
CA PHE A 89 21.38 9.72 -16.60
C PHE A 89 20.52 10.93 -16.20
N ASN A 90 21.17 12.02 -15.79
CA ASN A 90 20.49 13.23 -15.33
C ASN A 90 19.87 14.03 -16.49
N GLY A 91 18.75 14.71 -16.22
CA GLY A 91 17.95 15.44 -17.21
C GLY A 91 17.11 14.52 -18.09
N TYR A 92 16.36 15.10 -19.03
CA TYR A 92 15.50 14.34 -19.95
C TYR A 92 16.25 13.98 -21.24
N GLN A 93 16.82 12.78 -21.27
CA GLN A 93 17.77 12.34 -22.29
C GLN A 93 17.14 11.73 -23.54
N LYS A 94 15.80 11.84 -23.69
CA LYS A 94 15.09 11.48 -24.93
C LYS A 94 15.65 12.20 -26.16
N SER A 95 16.16 13.41 -25.98
CA SER A 95 16.96 14.12 -26.98
C SER A 95 17.82 15.20 -26.34
N LYS A 96 18.86 15.65 -27.04
CA LYS A 96 19.66 16.81 -26.62
C LYS A 96 18.82 18.08 -26.45
N ALA A 97 17.77 18.24 -27.25
CA ALA A 97 16.85 19.37 -27.14
C ALA A 97 16.07 19.33 -25.81
N LEU A 98 15.58 18.15 -25.40
CA LEU A 98 14.85 17.98 -24.15
C LEU A 98 15.76 18.10 -22.91
N LEU A 99 17.00 17.59 -22.99
CA LEU A 99 17.99 17.78 -21.93
C LEU A 99 18.29 19.27 -21.64
N ASN A 100 18.27 20.10 -22.69
CA ASN A 100 18.45 21.55 -22.54
C ASN A 100 17.17 22.28 -22.13
N ALA A 101 16.02 21.84 -22.63
CA ALA A 101 14.74 22.49 -22.37
C ALA A 101 14.27 22.31 -20.92
N ASN A 102 14.51 21.14 -20.33
CA ASN A 102 14.13 20.79 -18.96
C ASN A 102 15.28 20.98 -17.97
N SER A 103 14.93 21.15 -16.69
CA SER A 103 15.91 21.15 -15.61
C SER A 103 16.51 19.76 -15.43
N ALA A 104 17.76 19.72 -14.96
CA ALA A 104 18.50 18.49 -14.71
C ALA A 104 19.23 18.59 -13.38
N PRO A 105 19.31 17.52 -12.56
CA PRO A 105 20.07 17.58 -11.33
C PRO A 105 21.53 17.98 -11.58
N ARG A 106 22.01 18.94 -10.79
CA ARG A 106 23.40 19.40 -10.75
C ARG A 106 24.10 18.86 -9.52
N GLN A 107 23.44 18.90 -8.37
CA GLN A 107 23.92 18.28 -7.14
C GLN A 107 22.83 17.39 -6.57
N LEU A 108 23.24 16.20 -6.14
CA LEU A 108 22.37 15.24 -5.47
C LEU A 108 23.01 14.83 -4.15
N THR A 109 22.25 14.85 -3.07
CA THR A 109 22.63 14.11 -1.86
C THR A 109 22.14 12.68 -2.01
N VAL A 110 23.07 11.74 -2.02
CA VAL A 110 22.80 10.31 -2.03
C VAL A 110 22.90 9.77 -0.62
N THR A 111 21.82 9.19 -0.13
CA THR A 111 21.82 8.40 1.10
C THR A 111 21.59 6.93 0.75
N VAL A 112 22.48 6.05 1.21
CA VAL A 112 22.32 4.60 1.10
C VAL A 112 21.85 4.08 2.44
N ARG A 113 20.71 3.41 2.50
CA ARG A 113 20.15 2.90 3.77
C ARG A 113 20.10 1.40 3.78
N GLY A 114 20.31 0.80 4.94
CA GLY A 114 20.02 -0.60 5.22
C GLY A 114 18.56 -0.82 5.65
N PRO A 115 18.16 -2.07 5.89
CA PRO A 115 16.84 -2.39 6.41
C PRO A 115 16.53 -1.61 7.69
N GLY A 116 15.32 -1.05 7.80
CA GLY A 116 14.94 -0.18 8.92
C GLY A 116 15.47 1.26 8.84
N GLY A 117 15.94 1.69 7.67
CA GLY A 117 16.27 3.10 7.37
C GLY A 117 17.62 3.58 7.88
N GLN A 118 18.46 2.69 8.42
CA GLN A 118 19.77 3.04 8.95
C GLN A 118 20.71 3.50 7.83
N GLU A 119 21.28 4.70 7.93
CA GLU A 119 22.21 5.23 6.93
C GLU A 119 23.54 4.44 6.94
N SER A 120 23.87 3.79 5.82
CA SER A 120 25.14 3.07 5.60
C SER A 120 26.17 3.90 4.84
N ALA A 121 25.72 4.93 4.12
CA ALA A 121 26.54 5.97 3.52
C ALA A 121 25.69 7.22 3.22
N LYS A 122 26.35 8.37 3.19
CA LYS A 122 25.76 9.64 2.73
C LYS A 122 26.83 10.45 2.03
N THR A 123 26.56 10.87 0.79
CA THR A 123 27.52 11.63 -0.01
C THR A 123 26.82 12.59 -0.96
N GLN A 124 27.45 13.72 -1.26
CA GLN A 124 26.96 14.63 -2.29
C GLN A 124 27.67 14.34 -3.61
N LEU A 125 26.88 14.15 -4.67
CA LEU A 125 27.36 13.99 -6.04
C LEU A 125 27.19 15.30 -6.80
N THR A 126 28.15 15.62 -7.67
CA THR A 126 28.03 16.71 -8.65
C THR A 126 27.95 16.12 -10.05
N LEU A 127 26.92 16.51 -10.80
CA LEU A 127 26.62 15.99 -12.13
C LEU A 127 26.76 17.09 -13.18
N GLU A 128 27.35 16.73 -14.31
CA GLU A 128 27.37 17.59 -15.50
C GLU A 128 26.04 17.47 -16.25
N ARG A 129 25.56 18.53 -16.89
CA ARG A 129 24.47 18.41 -17.87
C ARG A 129 25.04 17.83 -19.16
N LYS A 130 24.93 16.52 -19.35
CA LYS A 130 25.35 15.85 -20.59
C LYS A 130 24.46 14.66 -20.95
N MET A 131 24.51 14.28 -22.22
CA MET A 131 23.92 13.02 -22.69
C MET A 131 24.78 11.85 -22.21
N GLY A 132 24.14 10.72 -21.96
CA GLY A 132 24.77 9.49 -21.51
C GLY A 132 24.95 9.41 -19.99
N PRO A 133 25.54 8.29 -19.54
CA PRO A 133 25.70 7.98 -18.13
C PRO A 133 26.80 8.79 -17.44
N GLN A 134 26.66 8.95 -16.13
CA GLN A 134 27.70 9.37 -15.21
C GLN A 134 27.80 8.37 -14.05
N SER A 135 29.00 7.83 -13.81
CA SER A 135 29.22 6.78 -12.82
C SER A 135 29.89 7.32 -11.56
N PHE A 136 29.39 6.90 -10.40
CA PHE A 136 29.87 7.29 -9.08
C PHE A 136 29.99 6.06 -8.19
N ASP A 137 31.18 5.82 -7.65
CA ASP A 137 31.43 4.76 -6.68
C ASP A 137 31.34 5.35 -5.27
N ILE A 138 30.47 4.76 -4.45
CA ILE A 138 30.17 5.23 -3.10
C ILE A 138 30.55 4.10 -2.15
N PRO A 139 31.61 4.27 -1.35
CA PRO A 139 31.91 3.33 -0.26
C PRO A 139 30.73 3.26 0.70
N VAL A 140 30.35 2.05 1.09
CA VAL A 140 29.26 1.82 2.05
C VAL A 140 29.76 0.96 3.19
N THR A 141 29.26 1.21 4.40
CA THR A 141 29.59 0.42 5.58
C THR A 141 28.31 -0.21 6.13
N GLY A 142 28.14 -1.51 5.90
CA GLY A 142 27.02 -2.28 6.45
C GLY A 142 25.97 -2.65 5.42
N ALA A 143 24.73 -2.76 5.89
CA ALA A 143 23.60 -3.26 5.11
C ALA A 143 23.08 -2.22 4.10
N VAL A 144 22.51 -2.71 3.00
CA VAL A 144 21.92 -1.89 1.93
C VAL A 144 20.55 -2.46 1.60
N ALA A 145 19.54 -1.60 1.50
CA ALA A 145 18.14 -1.90 1.18
C ALA A 145 17.57 -0.87 0.22
N ASP A 146 18.02 0.38 0.27
CA ASP A 146 17.62 1.41 -0.70
C ASP A 146 18.69 2.47 -0.93
N VAL A 147 18.50 3.22 -2.02
CA VAL A 147 19.26 4.41 -2.38
C VAL A 147 18.29 5.58 -2.54
N VAL A 148 18.48 6.62 -1.76
CA VAL A 148 17.72 7.88 -1.83
C VAL A 148 18.56 8.94 -2.52
N LEU A 149 17.99 9.57 -3.55
CA LEU A 149 18.58 10.69 -4.30
C LEU A 149 17.77 11.94 -4.00
N LEU A 150 18.32 12.86 -3.20
CA LEU A 150 17.74 14.16 -2.90
C LEU A 150 18.29 15.22 -3.85
N ILE A 151 17.43 16.03 -4.44
CA ILE A 151 17.83 17.14 -5.33
C ILE A 151 18.28 18.34 -4.49
N ASP A 152 19.59 18.60 -4.49
CA ASP A 152 20.17 19.76 -3.79
C ASP A 152 20.16 21.01 -4.68
N SER A 153 20.50 20.85 -5.96
CA SER A 153 20.48 21.93 -6.94
C SER A 153 20.36 21.40 -8.36
N VAL A 154 19.97 22.28 -9.28
CA VAL A 154 19.71 21.93 -10.68
C VAL A 154 20.52 22.77 -11.65
N HIS A 155 20.74 22.24 -12.84
CA HIS A 155 20.98 23.02 -14.05
C HIS A 155 19.60 23.49 -14.55
N PRO A 156 19.30 24.80 -14.55
CA PRO A 156 17.98 25.28 -14.96
C PRO A 156 17.69 24.94 -16.42
N GLY A 157 16.47 24.48 -16.70
CA GLY A 157 15.99 24.27 -18.06
C GLY A 157 15.83 25.60 -18.80
N SER A 158 16.03 25.59 -20.13
CA SER A 158 15.84 26.79 -20.94
C SER A 158 14.36 27.15 -21.16
N LYS A 159 13.44 26.23 -20.84
CA LYS A 159 12.00 26.38 -21.11
C LYS A 159 11.14 25.90 -19.95
N TYR A 160 11.45 24.74 -19.39
CA TYR A 160 10.68 24.10 -18.34
C TYR A 160 11.51 24.05 -17.06
N LYS A 161 10.86 24.31 -15.92
CA LYS A 161 11.50 24.19 -14.61
C LYS A 161 11.52 22.75 -14.10
N ASP A 162 10.65 21.91 -14.66
CA ASP A 162 10.52 20.50 -14.28
C ASP A 162 11.88 19.78 -14.34
N THR A 163 12.31 19.24 -13.20
CA THR A 163 13.57 18.52 -13.09
C THR A 163 13.41 17.05 -13.46
N CYS A 164 14.26 16.58 -14.37
CA CYS A 164 14.15 15.23 -14.92
C CYS A 164 15.35 14.34 -14.54
N VAL A 165 15.08 13.05 -14.34
CA VAL A 165 16.09 11.98 -14.28
C VAL A 165 15.65 10.88 -15.23
N SER A 166 16.47 10.56 -16.24
CA SER A 166 16.09 9.57 -17.24
C SER A 166 16.28 8.15 -16.76
N ASP A 167 17.38 7.87 -16.07
CA ASP A 167 17.73 6.53 -15.64
C ASP A 167 18.71 6.56 -14.45
N VAL A 168 18.60 5.57 -13.58
CA VAL A 168 19.52 5.31 -12.47
C VAL A 168 19.74 3.81 -12.34
N GLN A 169 21.00 3.41 -12.47
CA GLN A 169 21.44 2.04 -12.33
C GLN A 169 22.23 1.88 -11.04
N VAL A 170 21.85 0.89 -10.23
CA VAL A 170 22.56 0.58 -8.99
C VAL A 170 23.31 -0.72 -9.17
N PHE A 171 24.62 -0.70 -8.92
CA PHE A 171 25.43 -1.89 -8.83
C PHE A 171 26.05 -1.99 -7.44
N VAL A 172 26.38 -3.19 -7.00
CA VAL A 172 26.97 -3.42 -5.68
C VAL A 172 28.20 -4.30 -5.74
N ASP A 173 29.22 -3.92 -4.97
CA ASP A 173 30.31 -4.80 -4.59
C ASP A 173 30.04 -5.31 -3.16
N SER A 174 29.74 -6.60 -3.05
CA SER A 174 29.31 -7.24 -1.81
C SER A 174 29.81 -8.68 -1.71
N GLU A 175 29.96 -9.16 -0.47
CA GLU A 175 30.20 -10.57 -0.15
C GLU A 175 28.90 -11.39 -0.05
N VAL A 176 27.74 -10.72 -0.04
CA VAL A 176 26.44 -11.38 -0.09
C VAL A 176 26.29 -12.05 -1.46
N PRO A 177 25.98 -13.36 -1.53
CA PRO A 177 25.82 -14.05 -2.80
C PRO A 177 24.78 -13.39 -3.70
N TYR A 178 25.20 -13.04 -4.91
CA TYR A 178 24.33 -12.43 -5.91
C TYR A 178 23.30 -13.43 -6.44
N ASN A 179 22.01 -13.07 -6.38
CA ASN A 179 20.94 -13.90 -6.91
C ASN A 179 20.42 -13.36 -8.25
N ALA A 180 21.09 -13.77 -9.34
CA ALA A 180 20.74 -13.36 -10.70
C ALA A 180 19.28 -13.66 -11.09
N ALA A 181 18.67 -14.71 -10.53
CA ALA A 181 17.28 -15.06 -10.83
C ALA A 181 16.30 -14.05 -10.20
N VAL A 182 16.56 -13.60 -8.98
CA VAL A 182 15.77 -12.56 -8.31
C VAL A 182 15.90 -11.23 -9.06
N GLU A 183 17.12 -10.82 -9.39
CA GLU A 183 17.36 -9.56 -10.10
C GLU A 183 16.73 -9.56 -11.50
N LYS A 184 16.81 -10.69 -12.21
CA LYS A 184 16.11 -10.88 -13.48
C LYS A 184 14.59 -10.76 -13.32
N GLY A 185 14.02 -11.41 -12.30
CA GLY A 185 12.59 -11.34 -12.01
C GLY A 185 12.10 -9.93 -11.72
N LYS A 186 12.86 -9.15 -10.95
CA LYS A 186 12.55 -7.74 -10.66
C LYS A 186 12.54 -6.89 -11.94
N ARG A 187 13.55 -7.08 -12.79
CA ARG A 187 13.64 -6.40 -14.09
C ARG A 187 12.47 -6.78 -15.01
N GLU A 188 12.09 -8.05 -15.07
CA GLU A 188 10.95 -8.50 -15.87
C GLU A 188 9.63 -7.90 -15.38
N ALA A 189 9.41 -7.82 -14.07
CA ALA A 189 8.24 -7.18 -13.48
C ALA A 189 8.14 -5.68 -13.84
N LEU A 190 9.24 -4.94 -13.74
CA LEU A 190 9.30 -3.53 -14.16
C LEU A 190 9.00 -3.36 -15.66
N LEU A 191 9.60 -4.18 -16.52
CA LEU A 191 9.37 -4.10 -17.96
C LEU A 191 7.93 -4.45 -18.34
N GLN A 192 7.33 -5.40 -17.63
CA GLN A 192 5.93 -5.74 -17.79
C GLN A 192 5.02 -4.57 -17.36
N TRP A 193 5.30 -3.94 -16.21
CA TRP A 193 4.62 -2.72 -15.78
C TRP A 193 4.72 -1.60 -16.84
N LYS A 194 5.92 -1.35 -17.40
CA LYS A 194 6.12 -0.36 -18.48
C LYS A 194 5.27 -0.71 -19.70
N LYS A 195 5.27 -1.98 -20.11
CA LYS A 195 4.51 -2.47 -21.27
C LYS A 195 3.00 -2.21 -21.10
N GLU A 196 2.44 -2.54 -19.95
CA GLU A 196 1.01 -2.34 -19.65
C GLU A 196 0.62 -0.86 -19.76
N ARG A 197 1.48 0.06 -19.32
CA ARG A 197 1.24 1.50 -19.43
C ARG A 197 1.28 2.01 -20.87
N VAL A 198 2.23 1.52 -21.66
CA VAL A 198 2.30 1.84 -23.09
C VAL A 198 1.06 1.32 -23.83
N GLU A 199 0.56 0.14 -23.45
CA GLU A 199 -0.67 -0.42 -24.01
C GLU A 199 -1.91 0.37 -23.58
N ALA A 200 -2.01 0.73 -22.29
CA ALA A 200 -3.07 1.59 -21.77
C ALA A 200 -3.07 2.95 -22.50
N ALA A 201 -1.92 3.57 -22.68
CA ALA A 201 -1.82 4.82 -23.41
C ALA A 201 -2.22 4.71 -24.88
N LYS A 202 -1.79 3.65 -25.57
CA LYS A 202 -2.26 3.37 -26.94
C LYS A 202 -3.77 3.19 -27.00
N TYR A 203 -4.35 2.54 -26.00
CA TYR A 203 -5.80 2.41 -25.88
C TYR A 203 -6.46 3.78 -25.73
N PHE A 204 -6.03 4.59 -24.77
CA PHE A 204 -6.62 5.92 -24.52
C PHE A 204 -6.40 6.90 -25.67
N ALA A 205 -5.27 6.84 -26.37
CA ALA A 205 -4.98 7.67 -27.54
C ALA A 205 -5.93 7.39 -28.73
N ARG A 206 -6.57 6.21 -28.77
CA ARG A 206 -7.55 5.84 -29.80
C ARG A 206 -8.96 6.33 -29.49
N LEU A 207 -9.20 6.82 -28.27
CA LEU A 207 -10.52 7.28 -27.86
C LEU A 207 -10.79 8.71 -28.37
N PRO A 208 -12.06 9.08 -28.63
CA PRO A 208 -12.42 10.44 -29.02
C PRO A 208 -11.91 11.48 -28.03
N LYS A 209 -11.60 12.71 -28.48
CA LYS A 209 -11.23 13.81 -27.56
C LYS A 209 -12.33 14.15 -26.54
N THR A 210 -13.58 13.79 -26.85
CA THR A 210 -14.77 13.91 -26.00
C THR A 210 -14.97 12.69 -25.10
N TYR A 211 -14.09 11.68 -25.19
CA TYR A 211 -14.15 10.53 -24.29
C TYR A 211 -14.03 11.06 -22.87
N PRO A 212 -15.02 10.81 -22.01
CA PRO A 212 -15.12 11.49 -20.74
C PRO A 212 -13.88 11.17 -19.92
N PHE A 213 -13.06 12.19 -19.70
CA PHE A 213 -12.04 12.14 -18.67
C PHE A 213 -12.75 12.25 -17.33
N ALA A 214 -13.47 11.20 -16.93
CA ALA A 214 -13.81 11.02 -15.54
C ALA A 214 -12.47 10.90 -14.80
N SER A 215 -11.92 12.04 -14.34
CA SER A 215 -11.15 12.04 -13.12
C SER A 215 -12.09 11.43 -12.11
N THR A 216 -11.86 10.18 -11.73
CA THR A 216 -12.54 9.55 -10.61
C THR A 216 -11.92 10.16 -9.36
N ARG A 217 -12.14 11.46 -9.17
CA ARG A 217 -11.91 12.11 -7.89
C ARG A 217 -13.06 11.64 -7.03
N PHE A 218 -12.76 10.89 -5.99
CA PHE A 218 -13.74 10.60 -4.96
C PHE A 218 -13.75 11.82 -4.04
N GLU A 219 -14.83 12.58 -4.03
CA GLU A 219 -15.01 13.63 -3.03
C GLU A 219 -15.53 12.98 -1.76
N GLU A 220 -14.69 13.00 -0.72
CA GLU A 220 -15.05 12.60 0.62
C GLU A 220 -15.97 13.67 1.24
N LYS A 221 -17.27 13.41 1.24
CA LYS A 221 -18.26 14.13 2.04
C LYS A 221 -18.29 13.53 3.43
N VAL A 222 -17.46 14.08 4.32
CA VAL A 222 -17.61 13.88 5.75
C VAL A 222 -18.78 14.75 6.19
N ASP A 223 -19.87 14.15 6.70
CA ASP A 223 -20.99 14.92 7.23
C ASP A 223 -20.62 15.54 8.59
N GLN A 224 -19.87 16.65 8.53
CA GLN A 224 -19.44 17.42 9.70
C GLN A 224 -20.63 17.94 10.53
N LYS A 225 -21.87 17.93 10.00
CA LYS A 225 -23.07 18.35 10.75
C LYS A 225 -23.63 17.26 11.67
N VAL A 226 -23.27 15.99 11.49
CA VAL A 226 -23.60 14.92 12.45
C VAL A 226 -22.74 15.06 13.71
N LEU A 227 -21.50 15.53 13.57
CA LEU A 227 -20.62 15.86 14.69
C LEU A 227 -21.17 17.05 15.49
N SER A 228 -21.69 18.10 14.83
CA SER A 228 -22.11 19.32 15.54
C SER A 228 -23.43 19.23 16.33
N LYS A 229 -24.17 18.10 16.27
CA LYS A 229 -25.43 17.91 17.00
C LYS A 229 -25.34 16.96 18.20
N ARG A 230 -24.19 16.31 18.43
CA ARG A 230 -24.02 15.30 19.49
C ARG A 230 -23.21 15.76 20.71
N TYR A 231 -22.78 17.02 20.73
CA TYR A 231 -22.09 17.58 21.89
C TYR A 231 -23.04 18.49 22.67
N THR A 232 -23.89 17.90 23.52
CA THR A 232 -24.51 18.61 24.66
C THR A 232 -25.20 17.62 25.60
N ARG A 233 -24.42 17.03 26.52
CA ARG A 233 -24.66 17.18 27.98
C ARG A 233 -23.50 16.56 28.76
N VAL A 234 -22.77 17.39 29.49
CA VAL A 234 -22.04 16.95 30.68
C VAL A 234 -23.03 17.10 31.84
N ILE A 235 -23.36 16.01 32.53
CA ILE A 235 -23.97 16.11 33.86
C ILE A 235 -22.99 15.51 34.85
N ASP A 236 -22.51 16.41 35.70
CA ASP A 236 -21.65 16.22 36.85
C ASP A 236 -22.45 15.61 38.00
N GLU A 237 -21.92 14.54 38.61
CA GLU A 237 -22.05 14.28 40.04
C GLU A 237 -20.73 13.61 40.46
N ASP A 238 -19.65 14.37 40.73
CA ASP A 238 -18.73 14.17 41.87
C ASP A 238 -17.54 15.17 41.93
N LYS A 239 -17.17 15.53 43.17
CA LYS A 239 -16.53 16.79 43.61
C LYS A 239 -15.14 17.18 43.08
N ASP A 240 -14.45 16.34 42.30
CA ASP A 240 -13.06 16.61 41.92
C ASP A 240 -12.83 16.67 40.39
N GLY A 241 -13.88 16.60 39.58
CA GLY A 241 -13.84 17.01 38.17
C GLY A 241 -12.99 16.16 37.22
N TYR A 242 -12.54 14.98 37.63
CA TYR A 242 -11.82 14.03 36.77
C TYR A 242 -12.46 12.65 36.86
N ALA A 243 -12.69 12.02 35.70
CA ALA A 243 -13.11 10.63 35.63
C ALA A 243 -12.03 9.73 36.24
N GLU A 244 -12.44 8.70 37.00
CA GLU A 244 -11.52 7.65 37.43
C GLU A 244 -10.93 6.96 36.20
N LYS A 245 -9.60 7.03 36.05
CA LYS A 245 -8.87 6.40 34.96
C LYS A 245 -9.18 4.89 34.92
N GLY A 246 -9.75 4.43 33.80
CA GLY A 246 -9.99 3.00 33.54
C GLY A 246 -11.28 2.43 34.13
N VAL A 247 -12.21 3.24 34.62
CA VAL A 247 -13.52 2.77 35.10
C VAL A 247 -14.61 3.12 34.07
N PRO A 248 -15.21 2.12 33.40
CA PRO A 248 -16.32 2.37 32.49
C PRO A 248 -17.48 3.05 33.22
N ALA A 249 -18.20 3.95 32.55
CA ALA A 249 -19.41 4.55 33.08
C ALA A 249 -20.40 3.47 33.54
N ARG A 250 -21.20 3.77 34.57
CA ARG A 250 -22.14 2.81 35.19
C ARG A 250 -23.06 2.10 34.19
N ASP A 251 -23.43 2.77 33.11
CA ASP A 251 -24.32 2.27 32.07
C ASP A 251 -23.60 1.93 30.75
N PHE A 252 -22.26 1.87 30.76
CA PHE A 252 -21.46 1.49 29.60
C PHE A 252 -21.71 0.04 29.19
N VAL A 253 -22.08 -0.17 27.92
CA VAL A 253 -22.20 -1.51 27.32
C VAL A 253 -21.19 -1.62 26.18
N PRO A 254 -20.17 -2.51 26.28
CA PRO A 254 -19.16 -2.67 25.23
C PRO A 254 -19.76 -3.06 23.87
N LEU A 255 -19.14 -2.62 22.76
CA LEU A 255 -19.58 -2.89 21.40
C LEU A 255 -19.90 -4.38 21.14
N LEU A 256 -19.01 -5.30 21.51
CA LEU A 256 -19.26 -6.75 21.36
C LEU A 256 -20.48 -7.23 22.14
N THR A 257 -20.75 -6.65 23.31
CA THR A 257 -21.94 -6.99 24.10
C THR A 257 -23.20 -6.51 23.41
N GLN A 258 -23.17 -5.30 22.82
CA GLN A 258 -24.29 -4.77 22.04
C GLN A 258 -24.54 -5.59 20.78
N ILE A 259 -23.48 -6.03 20.08
CA ILE A 259 -23.60 -6.92 18.92
C ILE A 259 -24.24 -8.25 19.33
N LYS A 260 -23.74 -8.91 20.39
CA LYS A 260 -24.26 -10.19 20.90
C LYS A 260 -25.72 -10.14 21.33
N LYS A 261 -26.14 -9.03 21.97
CA LYS A 261 -27.52 -8.81 22.41
C LYS A 261 -28.43 -8.29 21.30
N GLY A 262 -27.87 -7.95 20.14
CA GLY A 262 -28.60 -7.30 19.04
C GLY A 262 -29.10 -5.90 19.38
N GLN A 263 -28.43 -5.22 20.32
CA GLN A 263 -28.81 -3.92 20.87
C GLN A 263 -27.97 -2.76 20.29
N LEU A 264 -27.25 -3.00 19.20
CA LEU A 264 -26.38 -2.00 18.57
C LEU A 264 -27.18 -0.76 18.14
N ALA A 265 -27.00 0.34 18.88
CA ALA A 265 -27.65 1.62 18.61
C ALA A 265 -26.86 2.42 17.57
N GLY A 266 -27.55 3.14 16.67
CA GLY A 266 -26.88 4.00 15.68
C GLY A 266 -27.59 4.09 14.32
N PRO A 267 -26.98 4.80 13.35
CA PRO A 267 -27.57 5.09 12.04
C PRO A 267 -27.53 3.92 11.05
N LEU A 268 -27.02 2.76 11.46
CA LEU A 268 -26.93 1.59 10.60
C LEU A 268 -28.32 1.06 10.22
N ALA A 269 -28.46 0.63 8.96
CA ALA A 269 -29.64 -0.09 8.51
C ALA A 269 -29.79 -1.42 9.27
N ASP A 270 -31.02 -1.93 9.39
CA ASP A 270 -31.24 -3.20 10.09
C ASP A 270 -30.56 -4.38 9.38
N SER A 271 -30.39 -4.30 8.06
CA SER A 271 -29.60 -5.26 7.29
C SER A 271 -28.11 -5.24 7.67
N ASP A 272 -27.53 -4.07 7.95
CA ASP A 272 -26.14 -3.96 8.43
C ASP A 272 -25.98 -4.53 9.82
N LYS A 273 -26.92 -4.24 10.72
CA LYS A 273 -26.92 -4.78 12.07
C LYS A 273 -27.00 -6.31 12.05
N ALA A 274 -27.84 -6.87 11.17
CA ALA A 274 -27.94 -8.31 10.99
C ALA A 274 -26.64 -8.93 10.46
N LEU A 275 -25.99 -8.29 9.48
CA LEU A 275 -24.69 -8.76 8.96
C LEU A 275 -23.58 -8.66 10.01
N LEU A 276 -23.57 -7.62 10.85
CA LEU A 276 -22.63 -7.48 11.96
C LEU A 276 -22.81 -8.57 13.01
N GLN A 277 -24.06 -8.90 13.36
CA GLN A 277 -24.37 -10.03 14.24
C GLN A 277 -23.94 -11.37 13.65
N GLU A 278 -24.11 -11.55 12.35
CA GLU A 278 -23.62 -12.74 11.66
C GLU A 278 -22.09 -12.81 11.68
N LEU A 279 -21.41 -11.69 11.42
CA LEU A 279 -19.95 -11.62 11.46
C LEU A 279 -19.39 -11.93 12.85
N ASP A 280 -20.01 -11.44 13.92
CA ASP A 280 -19.61 -11.77 15.30
C ASP A 280 -19.74 -13.28 15.59
N LYS A 281 -20.83 -13.91 15.15
CA LYS A 281 -21.00 -15.38 15.25
C LYS A 281 -19.91 -16.13 14.48
N LEU A 282 -19.60 -15.69 13.25
CA LEU A 282 -18.56 -16.27 12.40
C LEU A 282 -17.15 -16.06 12.98
N ALA A 283 -16.90 -14.90 13.58
CA ALA A 283 -15.64 -14.59 14.25
C ALA A 283 -15.40 -15.53 15.45
N ALA A 284 -16.45 -15.81 16.24
CA ALA A 284 -16.38 -16.72 17.37
C ALA A 284 -16.22 -18.20 16.94
N THR A 285 -16.90 -18.63 15.88
CA THR A 285 -16.85 -20.02 15.40
C THR A 285 -17.04 -20.08 13.88
N PRO A 286 -15.95 -20.03 13.10
CA PRO A 286 -16.03 -20.19 11.66
C PRO A 286 -16.55 -21.58 11.27
N PRO A 287 -17.47 -21.69 10.28
CA PRO A 287 -17.92 -22.96 9.75
C PRO A 287 -16.76 -23.79 9.22
N GLN A 288 -16.82 -25.12 9.42
CA GLN A 288 -15.76 -26.04 8.97
C GLN A 288 -16.14 -26.82 7.70
N ASP A 289 -17.40 -26.75 7.28
CA ASP A 289 -18.01 -27.41 6.14
C ASP A 289 -17.96 -26.58 4.85
N GLY A 290 -17.57 -25.31 4.93
CA GLY A 290 -17.40 -24.44 3.76
C GLY A 290 -16.15 -24.76 2.97
N LYS A 291 -16.19 -24.44 1.67
CA LYS A 291 -15.03 -24.61 0.79
C LYS A 291 -14.01 -23.50 1.04
N TRP A 292 -12.77 -23.91 1.24
CA TRP A 292 -11.62 -23.03 1.37
C TRP A 292 -11.02 -22.78 0.00
N TYR A 293 -10.84 -21.51 -0.32
CA TYR A 293 -10.19 -21.11 -1.57
C TYR A 293 -9.00 -20.22 -1.27
N SER A 294 -7.92 -20.44 -2.02
CA SER A 294 -6.81 -19.51 -2.10
C SER A 294 -7.06 -18.60 -3.29
N LEU A 295 -6.94 -17.30 -3.06
CA LEU A 295 -6.98 -16.29 -4.11
C LEU A 295 -5.54 -15.91 -4.45
N THR A 296 -5.12 -16.23 -5.67
CA THR A 296 -3.80 -15.83 -6.18
C THR A 296 -3.96 -14.57 -7.00
N GLN A 297 -3.37 -13.48 -6.52
CA GLN A 297 -3.36 -12.20 -7.20
C GLN A 297 -2.22 -12.15 -8.23
N ALA A 298 -2.54 -11.79 -9.48
CA ALA A 298 -1.56 -11.39 -10.47
C ALA A 298 -1.58 -9.85 -10.59
N GLY A 299 -0.44 -9.20 -10.30
CA GLY A 299 -0.30 -7.74 -10.42
C GLY A 299 -0.74 -6.92 -9.21
N ARG A 300 -0.32 -5.65 -9.17
CA ARG A 300 -0.62 -4.68 -8.09
C ARG A 300 -2.02 -4.11 -8.30
N VAL A 301 -2.82 -4.02 -7.23
CA VAL A 301 -4.09 -3.29 -7.26
C VAL A 301 -3.86 -1.92 -6.64
N VAL A 302 -4.28 -0.89 -7.40
CA VAL A 302 -4.24 0.50 -6.97
C VAL A 302 -5.63 0.85 -6.47
N LEU A 303 -5.76 1.09 -5.16
CA LEU A 303 -6.98 1.62 -4.58
C LEU A 303 -7.07 3.13 -4.87
N PRO A 304 -8.29 3.70 -4.95
CA PRO A 304 -8.45 5.14 -4.98
C PRO A 304 -7.80 5.82 -3.77
N GLU A 305 -7.29 7.03 -3.97
CA GLU A 305 -6.80 7.88 -2.87
C GLU A 305 -7.90 7.98 -1.77
N ASN A 306 -7.51 7.80 -0.51
CA ASN A 306 -8.37 7.82 0.69
C ASN A 306 -9.33 6.63 0.87
N VAL A 307 -9.20 5.56 0.08
CA VAL A 307 -9.94 4.31 0.30
C VAL A 307 -9.00 3.23 0.82
N SER A 308 -9.06 2.95 2.13
CA SER A 308 -8.33 1.84 2.74
C SER A 308 -9.24 0.63 2.89
N PHE A 309 -8.98 -0.39 2.08
CA PHE A 309 -9.40 -1.76 2.36
C PHE A 309 -8.18 -2.53 2.84
N SER A 310 -8.39 -3.59 3.62
CA SER A 310 -7.31 -4.52 3.86
C SER A 310 -6.74 -5.03 2.52
N SER A 311 -5.42 -5.12 2.40
CA SER A 311 -4.71 -5.62 1.21
C SER A 311 -5.09 -7.06 0.83
N LEU A 312 -5.79 -7.79 1.71
CA LEU A 312 -6.37 -9.11 1.41
C LEU A 312 -7.73 -9.05 0.73
N MET A 313 -8.36 -7.89 0.75
CA MET A 313 -9.67 -7.62 0.17
C MET A 313 -9.55 -7.22 -1.28
N VAL A 314 -8.39 -6.64 -1.60
CA VAL A 314 -7.93 -6.24 -2.92
C VAL A 314 -8.33 -7.21 -4.04
N PRO A 315 -8.15 -8.54 -3.90
CA PRO A 315 -8.47 -9.44 -4.99
C PRO A 315 -9.96 -9.88 -5.01
N LEU A 316 -10.77 -9.46 -4.03
CA LEU A 316 -12.24 -9.61 -4.06
C LEU A 316 -12.93 -8.55 -4.94
N PHE A 317 -12.20 -7.54 -5.42
CA PHE A 317 -12.78 -6.40 -6.16
C PHE A 317 -12.92 -6.60 -7.68
N ASN A 318 -12.43 -7.70 -8.28
CA ASN A 318 -12.71 -8.03 -9.68
C ASN A 318 -12.43 -9.51 -10.05
N LEU A 319 -13.44 -10.38 -9.92
CA LEU A 319 -13.34 -11.85 -10.04
C LEU A 319 -13.18 -12.52 -11.43
N PRO A 320 -13.17 -11.86 -12.61
CA PRO A 320 -13.00 -12.56 -13.90
C PRO A 320 -11.61 -13.17 -14.17
N GLU A 321 -10.58 -12.84 -13.38
CA GLU A 321 -9.20 -13.34 -13.56
C GLU A 321 -8.73 -14.26 -12.42
N ALA A 322 -9.59 -14.51 -11.44
CA ALA A 322 -9.24 -15.32 -10.26
C ALA A 322 -9.30 -16.82 -10.59
N THR A 323 -8.14 -17.48 -10.65
CA THR A 323 -8.10 -18.96 -10.64
C THR A 323 -8.18 -19.44 -9.20
N LEU A 324 -9.35 -19.93 -8.79
CA LEU A 324 -9.59 -20.47 -7.46
C LEU A 324 -9.28 -21.97 -7.42
N PHE A 325 -8.55 -22.41 -6.40
CA PHE A 325 -8.32 -23.84 -6.13
C PHE A 325 -9.02 -24.24 -4.84
N GLU A 326 -9.70 -25.39 -4.85
CA GLU A 326 -10.28 -26.00 -3.66
C GLU A 326 -9.16 -26.58 -2.78
N ALA A 327 -8.94 -26.00 -1.60
CA ALA A 327 -8.00 -26.55 -0.62
C ALA A 327 -8.75 -27.47 0.34
N LYS A 328 -8.35 -28.75 0.42
CA LYS A 328 -8.83 -29.65 1.47
C LYS A 328 -8.04 -29.40 2.76
N GLY A 329 -8.72 -28.93 3.80
CA GLY A 329 -8.15 -28.60 5.12
C GLY A 329 -7.97 -27.08 5.31
N ARG A 330 -7.92 -26.63 6.57
CA ARG A 330 -7.70 -25.21 6.95
C ARG A 330 -6.43 -24.69 6.26
N GLY A 331 -6.61 -24.07 5.10
CA GLY A 331 -5.51 -23.63 4.26
C GLY A 331 -4.92 -22.35 4.86
N SER A 332 -3.71 -22.44 5.40
CA SER A 332 -2.92 -21.25 5.68
C SER A 332 -2.40 -20.71 4.35
N LEU A 333 -2.94 -19.59 3.88
CA LEU A 333 -2.22 -18.76 2.91
C LEU A 333 -0.89 -18.35 3.57
N LYS A 334 0.25 -18.66 2.95
CA LYS A 334 1.55 -18.17 3.44
C LYS A 334 1.72 -16.74 2.95
N PRO A 335 1.69 -15.74 3.85
CA PRO A 335 1.75 -14.35 3.45
C PRO A 335 3.12 -13.96 2.91
N ARG A 336 3.10 -13.02 1.98
CA ARG A 336 4.28 -12.29 1.51
C ARG A 336 4.53 -11.15 2.50
N LEU A 337 5.74 -11.10 3.07
CA LEU A 337 6.17 -10.05 3.99
C LEU A 337 6.86 -8.94 3.19
N SER A 338 6.29 -7.73 3.23
CA SER A 338 6.94 -6.41 3.36
C SER A 338 6.12 -5.34 2.63
N ASP A 339 5.52 -4.40 3.37
CA ASP A 339 5.14 -3.10 2.82
C ASP A 339 6.26 -2.10 3.19
N GLU A 340 6.64 -1.26 2.23
CA GLU A 340 7.82 -0.40 2.17
C GLU A 340 7.90 0.72 3.23
N ASP A 341 6.94 0.81 4.16
CA ASP A 341 6.82 1.94 5.09
C ASP A 341 7.32 1.65 6.52
N GLY A 342 8.12 0.61 6.73
CA GLY A 342 8.99 0.49 7.90
C GLY A 342 8.34 0.25 9.28
N TYR A 343 7.01 0.14 9.39
CA TYR A 343 6.32 0.05 10.68
C TYR A 343 5.46 -1.22 10.89
N GLN A 344 5.45 -2.16 9.93
CA GLN A 344 4.64 -3.39 10.03
C GLN A 344 5.50 -4.66 9.89
N HIS A 345 5.68 -5.38 11.00
CA HIS A 345 6.22 -6.74 11.02
C HIS A 345 5.16 -7.72 11.50
N GLY A 346 4.35 -8.26 10.58
CA GLY A 346 3.26 -9.15 10.94
C GLY A 346 3.11 -10.34 10.01
N THR A 347 2.99 -11.53 10.60
CA THR A 347 2.50 -12.72 9.88
C THR A 347 1.04 -12.47 9.53
N VAL A 348 0.75 -12.23 8.25
CA VAL A 348 -0.63 -12.16 7.76
C VAL A 348 -1.19 -13.59 7.67
N LEU A 349 -1.80 -14.07 8.75
CA LEU A 349 -2.60 -15.30 8.71
C LEU A 349 -3.96 -14.95 8.11
N SER A 350 -4.20 -15.41 6.89
CA SER A 350 -5.45 -15.20 6.17
C SER A 350 -6.19 -16.49 5.97
N ASN A 351 -7.43 -16.51 6.45
CA ASN A 351 -8.39 -17.56 6.19
C ASN A 351 -9.45 -17.00 5.24
N LEU A 352 -9.83 -17.73 4.20
CA LEU A 352 -10.88 -17.36 3.26
C LEU A 352 -11.88 -18.52 3.15
N LEU A 353 -13.14 -18.25 3.43
CA LEU A 353 -14.22 -19.21 3.42
C LEU A 353 -15.36 -18.71 2.55
N VAL A 354 -15.74 -19.47 1.53
CA VAL A 354 -16.98 -19.20 0.78
C VAL A 354 -18.15 -19.70 1.60
N LEU A 355 -19.02 -18.78 2.01
CA LEU A 355 -20.23 -19.06 2.77
C LEU A 355 -21.43 -19.30 1.85
N GLU A 356 -21.47 -18.61 0.71
CA GLU A 356 -22.54 -18.75 -0.28
C GLU A 356 -21.99 -18.57 -1.70
N GLY A 357 -22.45 -19.42 -2.63
CA GLY A 357 -22.11 -19.37 -4.04
C GLY A 357 -21.25 -20.54 -4.51
N SER A 358 -20.64 -20.37 -5.67
CA SER A 358 -19.74 -21.36 -6.30
C SER A 358 -18.43 -20.71 -6.72
N ALA A 359 -17.45 -21.50 -7.17
CA ALA A 359 -16.16 -20.98 -7.62
C ALA A 359 -16.28 -19.96 -8.79
N THR A 360 -17.35 -20.03 -9.58
CA THR A 360 -17.57 -19.15 -10.75
C THR A 360 -18.65 -18.09 -10.49
N ASP A 361 -19.35 -18.17 -9.36
CA ASP A 361 -20.42 -17.25 -8.95
C ASP A 361 -20.42 -17.14 -7.43
N VAL A 362 -19.38 -16.50 -6.89
CA VAL A 362 -19.20 -16.30 -5.46
C VAL A 362 -20.14 -15.18 -5.01
N LYS A 363 -20.94 -15.43 -3.97
CA LYS A 363 -21.95 -14.46 -3.48
C LYS A 363 -21.62 -13.92 -2.10
N LYS A 364 -21.06 -14.75 -1.22
CA LYS A 364 -20.77 -14.39 0.16
C LYS A 364 -19.51 -15.07 0.66
N VAL A 365 -18.59 -14.28 1.20
CA VAL A 365 -17.27 -14.74 1.63
C VAL A 365 -16.94 -14.20 3.00
N TYR A 366 -16.44 -15.06 3.88
CA TYR A 366 -15.86 -14.70 5.16
C TYR A 366 -14.34 -14.82 5.10
N PHE A 367 -13.62 -13.85 5.66
CA PHE A 367 -12.18 -13.96 5.82
C PHE A 367 -11.68 -13.31 7.10
N THR A 368 -10.49 -13.74 7.51
CA THR A 368 -9.77 -13.16 8.64
C THR A 368 -8.43 -12.61 8.19
N GLN A 369 -7.97 -11.56 8.85
CA GLN A 369 -6.62 -11.07 8.77
C GLN A 369 -6.10 -10.78 10.17
N THR A 370 -4.98 -11.39 10.54
CA THR A 370 -4.23 -10.94 11.71
C THR A 370 -3.01 -10.16 11.26
N ARG A 371 -2.83 -8.96 11.79
CA ARG A 371 -1.64 -8.12 11.63
C ARG A 371 -0.99 -7.97 12.99
N VAL A 372 0.33 -7.98 12.99
CA VAL A 372 1.13 -7.58 14.15
C VAL A 372 1.88 -6.32 13.72
N ILE A 373 1.57 -5.20 14.37
CA ILE A 373 2.19 -3.91 14.11
C ILE A 373 3.23 -3.70 15.21
N VAL A 374 4.44 -3.29 14.81
CA VAL A 374 5.54 -3.06 15.75
C VAL A 374 6.13 -1.69 15.43
N GLU A 375 5.44 -0.66 15.88
CA GLU A 375 5.83 0.74 15.61
C GLU A 375 6.52 1.38 16.84
N ARG A 376 6.13 0.97 18.06
CA ARG A 376 6.83 1.18 19.35
C ARG A 376 6.52 0.07 20.37
N THR A 377 5.37 -0.56 20.19
CA THR A 377 4.91 -1.75 20.90
C THR A 377 4.21 -2.70 19.96
N THR A 378 3.94 -3.91 20.45
CA THR A 378 3.40 -5.01 19.65
C THR A 378 1.89 -5.02 19.77
N ASP A 379 1.22 -4.40 18.80
CA ASP A 379 -0.24 -4.48 18.71
C ASP A 379 -0.60 -5.62 17.76
N THR A 380 -1.45 -6.53 18.23
CA THR A 380 -2.02 -7.58 17.38
C THR A 380 -3.45 -7.21 17.05
N THR A 381 -3.69 -6.89 15.79
CA THR A 381 -5.02 -6.56 15.28
C THR A 381 -5.54 -7.72 14.44
N THR A 382 -6.72 -8.23 14.74
CA THR A 382 -7.43 -9.21 13.89
C THR A 382 -8.69 -8.59 13.29
N THR A 383 -8.70 -8.47 11.98
CA THR A 383 -9.88 -8.07 11.20
C THR A 383 -10.62 -9.31 10.74
N HIS A 384 -11.87 -9.45 11.15
CA HIS A 384 -12.85 -10.37 10.59
C HIS A 384 -13.69 -9.62 9.58
N ALA A 385 -14.02 -10.26 8.46
CA ALA A 385 -14.75 -9.59 7.41
C ALA A 385 -15.73 -10.51 6.68
N LEU A 386 -16.88 -9.94 6.32
CA LEU A 386 -17.92 -10.56 5.52
C LEU A 386 -18.14 -9.72 4.25
N ALA A 387 -17.76 -10.28 3.09
CA ALA A 387 -17.93 -9.66 1.79
C ALA A 387 -19.17 -10.24 1.08
N LEU A 388 -20.02 -9.34 0.60
CA LEU A 388 -21.19 -9.65 -0.24
C LEU A 388 -20.89 -9.22 -1.67
N LEU A 389 -21.14 -10.11 -2.60
CA LEU A 389 -20.81 -9.95 -4.01
C LEU A 389 -22.03 -10.19 -4.91
N GLU A 390 -22.11 -9.42 -5.98
CA GLU A 390 -23.11 -9.57 -7.04
C GLU A 390 -22.40 -9.53 -8.40
N GLY A 391 -22.59 -10.54 -9.24
CA GLY A 391 -21.93 -10.64 -10.54
C GLY A 391 -20.40 -10.58 -10.45
N GLY A 392 -19.83 -11.09 -9.36
CA GLY A 392 -18.38 -11.09 -9.11
C GLY A 392 -17.80 -9.75 -8.62
N ARG A 393 -18.64 -8.77 -8.27
CA ARG A 393 -18.23 -7.46 -7.73
C ARG A 393 -18.68 -7.31 -6.29
N LEU A 394 -17.83 -6.76 -5.43
CA LEU A 394 -18.19 -6.43 -4.05
C LEU A 394 -19.26 -5.33 -4.04
N THR A 395 -20.41 -5.60 -3.44
CA THR A 395 -21.48 -4.60 -3.23
C THR A 395 -21.51 -4.11 -1.79
N ARG A 396 -21.19 -4.98 -0.83
CA ARG A 396 -21.18 -4.65 0.58
C ARG A 396 -20.10 -5.41 1.33
N LEU A 397 -19.49 -4.74 2.29
CA LEU A 397 -18.49 -5.29 3.17
C LEU A 397 -18.84 -4.97 4.61
N VAL A 398 -18.72 -5.94 5.49
CA VAL A 398 -18.88 -5.77 6.93
C VAL A 398 -17.61 -6.24 7.62
N THR A 399 -17.09 -5.44 8.56
CA THR A 399 -15.85 -5.72 9.28
C THR A 399 -16.05 -5.68 10.78
N LEU A 400 -15.27 -6.48 11.50
CA LEU A 400 -15.15 -6.49 12.96
C LEU A 400 -13.65 -6.61 13.27
N GLU A 401 -13.07 -5.59 13.89
CA GLU A 401 -11.65 -5.55 14.22
C GLU A 401 -11.47 -5.63 15.72
N THR A 402 -10.60 -6.54 16.14
CA THR A 402 -10.16 -6.70 17.52
C THR A 402 -8.70 -6.30 17.58
N SER A 403 -8.32 -5.41 18.49
CA SER A 403 -6.92 -5.11 18.79
C SER A 403 -6.71 -5.17 20.30
N THR A 404 -5.45 -5.33 20.72
CA THR A 404 -5.08 -5.26 22.14
C THR A 404 -3.96 -4.24 22.25
N ASP A 405 -4.14 -3.24 23.11
CA ASP A 405 -3.09 -2.25 23.40
C ASP A 405 -2.05 -2.79 24.39
N GLU A 406 -1.01 -2.00 24.66
CA GLU A 406 0.11 -2.33 25.57
C GLU A 406 -0.29 -2.70 27.00
N ILE A 407 -1.45 -2.25 27.46
CA ILE A 407 -1.95 -2.44 28.83
C ILE A 407 -2.94 -3.62 28.86
N GLY A 408 -3.20 -4.23 27.70
CA GLY A 408 -4.12 -5.35 27.53
C GLY A 408 -5.58 -4.91 27.37
N ASN A 409 -5.85 -3.62 27.11
CA ASN A 409 -7.20 -3.17 26.84
C ASN A 409 -7.60 -3.61 25.43
N PRO A 410 -8.74 -4.29 25.28
CA PRO A 410 -9.26 -4.62 23.98
C PRO A 410 -9.81 -3.36 23.31
N ILE A 411 -9.30 -3.04 22.13
CA ILE A 411 -9.89 -2.03 21.24
C ILE A 411 -10.75 -2.78 20.23
N MET A 412 -12.02 -2.39 20.15
CA MET A 412 -12.98 -2.99 19.25
C MET A 412 -13.52 -1.95 18.28
N SER A 413 -13.51 -2.29 17.00
CA SER A 413 -14.22 -1.52 15.98
C SER A 413 -15.06 -2.44 15.09
N ALA A 414 -16.12 -1.90 14.55
CA ALA A 414 -16.95 -2.58 13.57
C ALA A 414 -17.31 -1.61 12.45
N GLY A 415 -17.44 -2.10 11.22
CA GLY A 415 -17.69 -1.23 10.09
C GLY A 415 -18.57 -1.86 9.03
N THR A 416 -19.26 -1.02 8.28
CA THR A 416 -19.92 -1.41 7.04
C THR A 416 -19.46 -0.51 5.91
N THR A 417 -19.23 -1.06 4.74
CA THR A 417 -18.90 -0.33 3.52
C THR A 417 -19.82 -0.78 2.40
N SER A 418 -20.55 0.16 1.81
CA SER A 418 -21.37 -0.07 0.62
C SER A 418 -20.68 0.49 -0.61
N VAL A 419 -20.71 -0.26 -1.72
CA VAL A 419 -20.05 0.10 -2.97
C VAL A 419 -21.09 0.12 -4.09
N THR A 420 -21.19 1.26 -4.77
CA THR A 420 -22.07 1.44 -5.92
C THR A 420 -21.23 1.49 -7.19
N TYR A 421 -21.71 0.83 -8.25
CA TYR A 421 -21.08 0.86 -9.57
C TYR A 421 -21.97 1.56 -10.59
N THR A 422 -21.34 2.30 -11.49
CA THR A 422 -21.96 2.86 -12.70
C THR A 422 -21.04 2.55 -13.86
N ASP A 423 -21.58 1.97 -14.94
CA ASP A 423 -20.82 1.56 -16.14
C ASP A 423 -19.60 0.68 -15.84
N GLY A 424 -19.73 -0.20 -14.84
CA GLY A 424 -18.68 -1.14 -14.45
C GLY A 424 -17.54 -0.54 -13.62
N LYS A 425 -17.66 0.72 -13.18
CA LYS A 425 -16.70 1.41 -12.30
C LYS A 425 -17.36 1.81 -10.99
N VAL A 426 -16.58 1.91 -9.91
CA VAL A 426 -17.07 2.42 -8.62
C VAL A 426 -17.46 3.89 -8.78
N SER A 427 -18.72 4.22 -8.48
CA SER A 427 -19.27 5.57 -8.55
C SER A 427 -19.56 6.17 -7.18
N ARG A 428 -19.74 5.33 -6.14
CA ARG A 428 -19.92 5.77 -4.75
C ARG A 428 -19.44 4.71 -3.77
N LEU A 429 -18.84 5.18 -2.67
CA LEU A 429 -18.44 4.38 -1.52
C LEU A 429 -19.00 5.05 -0.26
N GLU A 430 -19.64 4.27 0.60
CA GLU A 430 -20.19 4.77 1.87
C GLU A 430 -19.71 3.86 2.99
N LYS A 431 -18.95 4.42 3.94
CA LYS A 431 -18.36 3.70 5.07
C LYS A 431 -18.94 4.23 6.37
N THR A 432 -19.44 3.34 7.22
CA THR A 432 -19.82 3.66 8.59
C THR A 432 -18.99 2.81 9.54
N GLU A 433 -18.27 3.45 10.45
CA GLU A 433 -17.46 2.82 11.49
C GLU A 433 -18.08 3.08 12.87
N LEU A 434 -17.98 2.07 13.71
CA LEU A 434 -18.38 2.03 15.11
C LEU A 434 -17.15 1.67 15.92
N VAL A 435 -16.85 2.45 16.95
CA VAL A 435 -15.67 2.24 17.80
C VAL A 435 -16.12 2.36 19.25
N ASP A 436 -15.62 1.51 20.14
CA ASP A 436 -15.77 1.74 21.58
C ASP A 436 -15.18 3.12 21.92
N SER A 437 -15.96 3.99 22.57
CA SER A 437 -15.48 5.33 22.94
C SER A 437 -14.36 5.21 23.97
N ASP A 438 -13.21 5.84 23.74
CA ASP A 438 -12.22 5.97 24.80
C ASP A 438 -12.69 7.07 25.77
N SER A 439 -13.09 6.64 26.97
CA SER A 439 -13.54 7.55 28.04
C SER A 439 -12.47 8.58 28.45
N GLU A 440 -11.19 8.32 28.15
CA GLU A 440 -10.06 9.18 28.55
C GLU A 440 -9.89 10.42 27.62
N PHE A 441 -10.39 10.38 26.37
CA PHE A 441 -10.10 11.41 25.37
C PHE A 441 -11.29 12.00 24.62
N ASP A 442 -12.43 11.30 24.52
CA ASP A 442 -13.40 11.65 23.49
C ASP A 442 -14.55 12.57 23.94
N GLY A 443 -14.60 12.97 25.23
CA GLY A 443 -15.59 13.93 25.74
C GLY A 443 -17.05 13.58 25.37
N VAL A 444 -17.32 12.29 25.15
CA VAL A 444 -18.56 11.77 24.59
C VAL A 444 -19.65 11.79 25.65
N ASP A 445 -20.89 11.92 25.21
CA ASP A 445 -22.07 11.66 26.02
C ASP A 445 -21.90 10.30 26.75
N PRO A 446 -21.94 10.25 28.09
CA PRO A 446 -21.81 9.02 28.86
C PRO A 446 -22.85 7.96 28.49
N ASP A 447 -23.96 8.36 27.84
CA ASP A 447 -24.99 7.45 27.35
C ASP A 447 -24.62 6.78 26.00
N SER A 448 -23.67 7.32 25.23
CA SER A 448 -23.24 6.75 23.95
C SER A 448 -21.81 6.22 24.01
N GLY A 449 -21.61 5.09 24.70
CA GLY A 449 -20.34 4.36 24.78
C GLY A 449 -19.76 3.85 23.44
N ILE A 450 -20.37 4.22 22.30
CA ILE A 450 -19.91 3.88 20.95
C ILE A 450 -19.87 5.16 20.11
N ILE A 451 -18.70 5.42 19.52
CA ILE A 451 -18.49 6.49 18.54
C ILE A 451 -18.88 5.99 17.17
N VAL A 452 -19.67 6.79 16.45
CA VAL A 452 -20.07 6.50 15.07
C VAL A 452 -19.41 7.51 14.12
N ARG A 453 -18.69 7.01 13.11
CA ARG A 453 -18.10 7.82 12.04
C ARG A 453 -18.69 7.38 10.71
N THR A 454 -19.13 8.30 9.87
CA THR A 454 -19.64 7.98 8.54
C THR A 454 -18.97 8.85 7.50
N THR A 455 -18.38 8.19 6.52
CA THR A 455 -17.65 8.79 5.40
C THR A 455 -18.34 8.37 4.11
N THR A 456 -18.77 9.34 3.29
CA THR A 456 -19.28 9.06 1.95
C THR A 456 -18.32 9.63 0.92
N SER A 457 -17.98 8.83 -0.08
CA SER A 457 -17.09 9.19 -1.18
C SER A 457 -17.85 9.01 -2.50
N GLU A 458 -18.02 10.08 -3.27
CA GLU A 458 -18.71 10.04 -4.57
C GLU A 458 -17.74 10.36 -5.70
N ALA A 459 -17.83 9.62 -6.81
CA ALA A 459 -17.08 9.94 -8.01
C ALA A 459 -17.58 11.28 -8.58
N VAL A 460 -16.68 12.24 -8.75
CA VAL A 460 -17.01 13.54 -9.34
C VAL A 460 -17.23 13.37 -10.85
N SER A 461 -18.43 13.69 -11.32
CA SER A 461 -18.64 13.93 -12.74
C SER A 461 -17.94 15.23 -13.13
N SER A 462 -16.90 15.15 -13.96
CA SER A 462 -16.30 16.34 -14.56
C SER A 462 -17.33 17.01 -15.48
N THR A 463 -17.92 18.12 -15.03
CA THR A 463 -18.72 19.03 -15.87
C THR A 463 -17.84 19.93 -16.71
#